data_AF-A0A940DHQ3-F1
#
_entry.id   AF-A0A940DHQ3-F1
#
_cell.length_a   1.000
_cell.length_b   1.000
_cell.length_c   1.000
_cell.angle_alpha   90.00
_cell.angle_beta   90.00
_cell.angle_gamma   90.00
#
_symmetry.space_group_name_H-M   'P 1'
#
loop_
_entity.id
_entity.type
_entity.pdbx_description
1 polymer ?
#
loop_
_entity_poly.entity_id
_entity_poly.type
_entity_poly.pdbx_seq_one_letter_code
_entity_poly.pdbx_strand_id
1 'polypeptide(L)'
;MTEILVATDLHGSLARAKDLAAAIEREKPALFVFLGDLNYNGARNPLTDGYSPREVTALIKELKVPSVFVKGNCDSEVDETVIGKPFPEY
;
A
#
# COMPACT_ATOMS: atom_id res chain seq x y z
N MET A 1 -12.68 14.82 -15.58
CA MET A 1 -12.10 15.13 -14.26
C MET A 1 -11.02 14.08 -14.02
N THR A 2 -9.82 14.46 -13.59
CA THR A 2 -8.76 13.49 -13.28
C THR A 2 -8.96 13.03 -11.84
N GLU A 3 -9.34 11.77 -11.65
CA GLU A 3 -9.62 11.22 -10.33
C GLU A 3 -8.36 10.60 -9.73
N ILE A 4 -8.12 10.90 -8.45
CA ILE A 4 -6.98 10.39 -7.67
C ILE A 4 -7.56 9.58 -6.52
N LEU A 5 -7.07 8.35 -6.35
CA LEU A 5 -7.36 7.54 -5.18
C LEU A 5 -6.20 7.65 -4.20
N VAL A 6 -6.50 7.96 -2.95
CA VAL A 6 -5.51 8.07 -1.87
C VAL A 6 -5.81 7.03 -0.79
N ALA A 7 -4.79 6.31 -0.32
CA ALA A 7 -4.88 5.38 0.79
C ALA A 7 -3.63 5.41 1.67
N THR A 8 -3.71 4.84 2.87
CA THR A 8 -2.65 4.85 3.89
C THR A 8 -2.87 3.72 4.90
N ASP A 9 -1.87 3.43 5.74
CA ASP A 9 -1.99 2.60 6.96
C ASP A 9 -2.58 1.20 6.72
N LEU A 10 -2.05 0.47 5.72
CA LEU A 10 -2.47 -0.92 5.51
C LEU A 10 -1.93 -1.86 6.60
N HIS A 11 -0.75 -1.57 7.14
CA HIS A 11 -0.14 -2.34 8.24
C HIS A 11 -0.22 -3.86 8.03
N GLY A 12 0.03 -4.31 6.81
CA GLY A 12 0.04 -5.72 6.43
C GLY A 12 -1.34 -6.41 6.40
N SER A 13 -2.45 -5.68 6.52
CA SER A 13 -3.80 -6.26 6.49
C SER A 13 -4.20 -6.69 5.07
N LEU A 14 -4.25 -7.99 4.83
CA LEU A 14 -4.66 -8.53 3.54
C LEU A 14 -6.13 -8.23 3.20
N ALA A 15 -7.00 -8.22 4.21
CA ALA A 15 -8.42 -7.88 4.01
C ALA A 15 -8.57 -6.47 3.45
N ARG A 16 -7.89 -5.49 4.06
CA ARG A 16 -7.91 -4.09 3.59
C ARG A 16 -7.20 -3.90 2.25
N ALA A 17 -6.13 -4.64 2.00
CA ALA A 17 -5.47 -4.61 0.69
C ALA A 17 -6.40 -5.11 -0.43
N LYS A 18 -7.21 -6.15 -0.19
CA LYS A 18 -8.23 -6.63 -1.15
C LYS A 18 -9.33 -5.60 -1.38
N ASP A 19 -9.81 -4.94 -0.33
CA ASP A 19 -10.80 -3.86 -0.46
C ASP A 19 -10.25 -2.69 -1.28
N LEU A 20 -8.99 -2.32 -1.05
CA LEU A 20 -8.29 -1.28 -1.82
C LEU A 20 -8.15 -1.67 -3.29
N ALA A 21 -7.75 -2.91 -3.60
CA ALA A 21 -7.66 -3.39 -4.97
C ALA A 21 -9.02 -3.36 -5.68
N ALA A 22 -10.09 -3.78 -5.01
CA ALA A 22 -11.44 -3.71 -5.54
C ALA A 22 -11.91 -2.26 -5.77
N ALA A 23 -11.53 -1.32 -4.89
CA ALA A 23 -11.79 0.10 -5.10
C ALA A 23 -11.04 0.65 -6.32
N ILE A 24 -9.76 0.32 -6.48
CA ILE A 24 -8.96 0.73 -7.65
C ILE A 24 -9.58 0.19 -8.95
N GLU A 25 -10.03 -1.07 -8.97
CA GLU A 25 -10.68 -1.67 -10.13
C GLU A 25 -12.02 -1.01 -10.47
N ARG A 26 -12.81 -0.67 -9.45
CA ARG A 26 -14.13 -0.04 -9.61
C ARG A 26 -14.02 1.41 -10.06
N GLU A 27 -13.20 2.21 -9.37
CA GLU A 27 -13.09 3.66 -9.62
C GLU A 27 -12.16 3.99 -10.78
N LYS A 28 -11.23 3.10 -11.15
CA LYS A 28 -10.24 3.28 -12.23
C LYS A 28 -9.55 4.67 -12.18
N PRO A 29 -8.95 5.04 -11.04
CA PRO A 29 -8.38 6.36 -10.87
C PRO A 29 -7.23 6.57 -11.86
N ALA A 30 -7.03 7.81 -12.28
CA ALA A 30 -5.90 8.17 -13.14
C ALA A 30 -4.55 8.06 -12.40
N LEU A 31 -4.57 8.19 -11.07
CA LEU A 31 -3.42 8.04 -10.19
C LEU A 31 -3.85 7.43 -8.85
N PHE A 32 -3.05 6.50 -8.35
CA PHE A 32 -3.13 5.98 -6.99
C PHE A 32 -1.97 6.52 -6.14
N VAL A 33 -2.26 7.12 -5.00
CA VAL A 33 -1.25 7.61 -4.05
C VAL A 33 -1.39 6.86 -2.73
N PHE A 34 -0.31 6.21 -2.30
CA PHE A 34 -0.24 5.52 -1.02
C PHE A 34 0.68 6.29 -0.05
N LEU A 35 0.16 6.71 1.09
CA LEU A 35 0.84 7.61 2.04
C LEU A 35 1.65 6.91 3.14
N GLY A 36 2.00 5.63 2.92
CA GLY A 36 2.92 4.88 3.77
C GLY A 36 2.24 3.91 4.74
N ASP A 37 3.07 3.26 5.54
CA ASP A 37 2.73 2.24 6.53
C ASP A 37 2.06 1.01 5.87
N LEU A 38 2.77 0.42 4.90
CA LEU A 38 2.22 -0.61 4.03
C LEU A 38 2.16 -1.99 4.71
N ASN A 39 3.30 -2.45 5.25
CA ASN A 39 3.52 -3.83 5.64
C ASN A 39 3.66 -4.01 7.14
N TYR A 40 4.60 -3.29 7.77
CA TYR A 40 4.86 -3.46 9.19
C TYR A 40 3.66 -2.97 10.01
N ASN A 41 3.19 -3.77 10.97
CA ASN A 41 2.05 -3.40 11.81
C ASN A 41 2.35 -2.21 12.73
N GLY A 42 3.62 -1.92 13.01
CA GLY A 42 4.03 -0.89 13.96
C GLY A 42 4.16 -1.43 15.38
N ALA A 43 5.19 -0.98 16.10
CA ALA A 43 5.56 -1.51 17.42
C ALA A 43 4.48 -1.33 18.51
N ARG A 44 3.54 -0.40 18.30
CA ARG A 44 2.48 -0.05 19.26
C ARG A 44 1.13 -0.67 18.91
N ASN A 45 1.00 -1.31 17.75
CA ASN A 45 -0.27 -1.80 17.25
C ASN A 45 -0.35 -3.33 17.37
N PRO A 46 -1.52 -3.89 17.73
CA PRO A 46 -1.74 -5.32 17.58
C PRO A 46 -1.63 -5.73 16.11
N LEU A 47 -1.43 -7.02 15.85
CA LEU A 47 -1.52 -7.54 14.49
C LEU A 47 -2.93 -7.32 13.94
N THR A 48 -3.01 -6.93 12.68
CA THR A 48 -4.29 -6.81 11.97
C THR A 48 -4.87 -8.20 11.68
N ASP A 49 -6.19 -8.28 11.56
CA ASP A 49 -6.83 -9.53 11.12
C ASP A 49 -6.40 -9.83 9.69
N GLY A 50 -5.94 -11.07 9.46
CA GLY A 50 -5.29 -11.48 8.21
C GLY A 50 -3.98 -10.73 7.92
N TYR A 51 -3.15 -10.45 8.93
CA TYR A 51 -1.82 -9.89 8.75
C TYR A 51 -0.93 -10.80 7.88
N SER A 52 -0.75 -10.40 6.62
CA SER A 52 0.03 -11.14 5.61
C SER A 52 0.82 -10.16 4.71
N PRO A 53 1.89 -9.51 5.20
CA PRO A 53 2.70 -8.56 4.42
C PRO A 53 3.17 -9.06 3.05
N ARG A 54 3.49 -10.36 2.96
CA ARG A 54 3.89 -11.01 1.69
C ARG A 54 2.76 -10.99 0.66
N GLU A 55 1.55 -11.32 1.08
CA GLU A 55 0.37 -11.34 0.20
C GLU A 55 -0.07 -9.91 -0.15
N VAL A 56 0.02 -8.98 0.80
CA VAL A 56 -0.21 -7.55 0.54
C VAL A 56 0.75 -7.06 -0.55
N THR A 57 2.05 -7.32 -0.40
CA THR A 57 3.05 -6.94 -1.40
C THR A 57 2.74 -7.56 -2.77
N ALA A 58 2.40 -8.86 -2.82
CA ALA A 58 2.07 -9.54 -4.07
C ALA A 58 0.89 -8.86 -4.78
N LEU A 59 -0.19 -8.57 -4.05
CA LEU A 59 -1.36 -7.88 -4.58
C LEU A 59 -1.02 -6.46 -5.06
N ILE A 60 -0.24 -5.70 -4.29
CA ILE A 60 0.18 -4.34 -4.65
C ILE A 60 1.02 -4.32 -5.94
N LYS A 61 1.85 -5.34 -6.16
CA LYS A 61 2.64 -5.48 -7.40
C LYS A 61 1.78 -5.79 -8.63
N GLU A 62 0.62 -6.41 -8.45
CA GLU A 62 -0.30 -6.73 -9.53
C GLU A 62 -1.15 -5.53 -10.00
N LEU A 63 -1.19 -4.46 -9.19
CA LEU A 63 -1.91 -3.23 -9.54
C LEU A 63 -1.29 -2.58 -10.79
N LYS A 64 -2.12 -2.38 -11.82
CA LYS A 64 -1.72 -1.79 -13.12
C LYS A 64 -1.94 -0.28 -13.21
N VAL A 65 -2.49 0.33 -12.16
CA VAL A 65 -2.74 1.77 -12.10
C VAL A 65 -1.42 2.53 -11.89
N PRO A 66 -1.20 3.69 -12.53
CA PRO A 66 -0.10 4.58 -12.17
C PRO A 66 -0.15 4.87 -10.67
N SER A 67 0.98 4.68 -9.98
CA SER A 67 0.99 4.72 -8.52
C SER A 67 2.22 5.40 -7.94
N VAL A 68 2.04 6.19 -6.88
CA VAL A 68 3.10 6.76 -6.06
C VAL A 68 2.98 6.20 -4.64
N PHE A 69 4.10 5.78 -4.07
CA PHE A 69 4.18 5.32 -2.67
C PHE A 69 5.09 6.27 -1.92
N VAL A 70 4.61 6.84 -0.82
CA VAL A 70 5.38 7.70 0.08
C VAL A 70 5.77 6.89 1.31
N LYS A 71 6.98 7.11 1.82
CA LYS A 71 7.48 6.42 3.01
C LYS A 71 6.74 6.90 4.25
N GLY A 72 6.08 5.98 4.96
CA GLY A 72 5.52 6.17 6.29
C GLY A 72 6.55 5.94 7.40
N ASN A 73 6.15 6.17 8.65
CA ASN A 73 7.05 6.02 9.80
C ASN A 73 7.33 4.56 10.17
N CYS A 74 6.48 3.62 9.77
CA CYS A 74 6.68 2.18 9.97
C CYS A 74 7.42 1.53 8.79
N ASP A 75 7.54 2.22 7.66
CA ASP A 75 8.19 1.69 6.46
C ASP A 75 9.72 1.74 6.56
N SER A 76 10.34 0.71 6.00
CA SER A 76 11.78 0.53 5.96
C SER A 76 12.30 0.46 4.53
N GLU A 77 13.63 0.49 4.35
CA GLU A 77 14.28 0.25 3.05
C GLU A 77 13.98 -1.15 2.48
N VAL A 78 13.63 -2.11 3.36
CA VAL A 78 13.20 -3.45 2.96
C VAL A 78 11.86 -3.37 2.23
N ASP A 79 10.95 -2.50 2.67
CA ASP A 79 9.64 -2.35 2.04
C ASP A 79 9.78 -1.82 0.61
N GLU A 80 10.63 -0.81 0.40
CA GLU A 80 10.97 -0.27 -0.92
C GLU A 80 11.49 -1.36 -1.87
N THR A 81 12.42 -2.19 -1.37
CA THR A 81 12.98 -3.33 -2.13
C THR A 81 11.91 -4.38 -2.43
N VAL A 82 11.07 -4.69 -1.44
CA VAL A 82 10.07 -5.75 -1.52
C VAL A 82 8.91 -5.35 -2.42
N ILE A 83 8.46 -4.09 -2.43
CA ILE A 83 7.43 -3.59 -3.37
C ILE A 83 8.00 -3.32 -4.76
N GLY A 84 9.31 -3.06 -4.87
CA GLY A 84 9.98 -2.74 -6.14
C GLY A 84 9.59 -1.37 -6.69
N LYS A 85 9.20 -0.45 -5.82
CA LYS A 85 8.82 0.93 -6.14
C LYS A 85 9.60 1.84 -5.20
N PRO A 86 10.38 2.80 -5.72
CA PRO A 86 11.15 3.69 -4.86
C PRO A 86 10.24 4.60 -4.06
N PHE A 87 10.60 4.90 -2.82
CA PHE A 87 9.96 5.98 -2.08
C PHE A 87 10.61 7.31 -2.50
N PRO A 88 9.83 8.35 -2.85
CA PRO A 88 10.39 9.65 -3.19
C PRO A 88 11.19 10.24 -2.02
N GLU A 89 12.38 10.74 -2.32
CA GLU A 89 13.14 11.62 -1.42
C GLU A 89 12.66 13.08 -1.64
N TYR A 90 12.31 13.78 -0.57
CA TYR A 90 11.90 15.19 -0.59
C TYR A 90 12.76 16.02 0.36
#